data_AF-A0AA89CDI7-F1
#
_entry.id   AF-A0AA89CDI7-F1
#
_cell.length_a   1.000
_cell.length_b   1.000
_cell.length_c   1.000
_cell.angle_alpha   90.00
_cell.angle_beta   90.00
_cell.angle_gamma   90.00
#
_symmetry.space_group_name_H-M   'P 1'
#
loop_
_entity.id
_entity.type
_entity.pdbx_description
1 polymer ?
#
loop_
_entity_poly.entity_id
_entity_poly.type
_entity_poly.pdbx_seq_one_letter_code
_entity_poly.pdbx_strand_id
1 'polypeptide(L)'
;MTPSDYEEFSNLMAGVFAFYKRDVSEFALGVWWAAMKPYDLAAVTDALGRHSVNPDSGQFMPMPADIVKMLGGSTQDAALVAWAKVDRAVRSCGTYNSVVFDDALIHRVIVEMGGWVLIGGKSEDDWPFVRNEFVNRYRGYKMRSESPEYLPVLIGVAEAQNNRTGHRSQPPVLIGDPHAAHRVMLGGQDKPMLGFIRMAPELAANRPMPRLGAA
;
A
#
# COMPACT_ATOMS: atom_id res chain seq x y z
N MET A 1 21.33 -2.08 -2.52
CA MET A 1 22.77 -1.86 -2.27
C MET A 1 23.17 -2.50 -0.96
N THR A 2 24.37 -3.06 -0.94
CA THR A 2 25.01 -3.69 0.21
C THR A 2 26.08 -2.77 0.80
N PRO A 3 26.56 -2.98 2.04
CA PRO A 3 27.58 -2.13 2.63
C PRO A 3 28.88 -2.00 1.81
N SER A 4 29.23 -3.01 0.99
CA SER A 4 30.40 -2.94 0.10
C SER A 4 30.25 -1.93 -1.03
N ASP A 5 29.02 -1.55 -1.38
CA ASP A 5 28.75 -0.59 -2.46
C ASP A 5 28.97 0.86 -1.99
N TYR A 6 29.24 1.09 -0.70
CA TYR A 6 29.27 2.44 -0.10
C TYR A 6 30.36 3.34 -0.69
N GLU A 7 31.56 2.81 -0.91
CA GLU A 7 32.68 3.60 -1.45
C GLU A 7 32.40 4.03 -2.89
N GLU A 8 31.94 3.11 -3.73
CA GLU A 8 31.56 3.39 -5.12
C GLU A 8 30.39 4.38 -5.19
N PHE A 9 29.38 4.18 -4.35
CA PHE A 9 28.26 5.11 -4.23
C PHE A 9 28.71 6.52 -3.80
N SER A 10 29.65 6.61 -2.86
CA SER A 10 30.17 7.90 -2.38
C SER A 10 30.90 8.65 -3.47
N ASN A 11 31.72 7.95 -4.26
CA ASN A 11 32.40 8.52 -5.41
C ASN A 11 31.41 8.99 -6.49
N LEU A 12 30.38 8.20 -6.77
CA LEU A 12 29.30 8.57 -7.67
C LEU A 12 28.61 9.86 -7.21
N MET A 13 28.21 9.95 -5.94
CA MET A 13 27.55 11.12 -5.39
C MET A 13 28.45 12.36 -5.40
N ALA A 14 29.74 12.21 -5.11
CA ALA A 14 30.71 13.30 -5.24
C ALA A 14 30.75 13.83 -6.69
N GLY A 15 30.74 12.95 -7.69
CA GLY A 15 30.65 13.32 -9.11
C GLY A 15 29.36 14.05 -9.46
N VAL A 16 28.20 13.57 -8.97
CA VAL A 16 26.90 14.22 -9.19
C VAL A 16 26.88 15.62 -8.57
N PHE A 17 27.34 15.79 -7.32
CA PHE A 17 27.39 17.10 -6.67
C PHE A 17 28.33 18.06 -7.41
N ALA A 18 29.50 17.58 -7.83
CA ALA A 18 30.46 18.36 -8.61
C ALA A 18 29.88 18.81 -9.97
N PHE A 19 29.12 17.94 -10.65
CA PHE A 19 28.41 18.30 -11.89
C PHE A 19 27.46 19.49 -11.69
N TYR A 20 26.78 19.54 -10.54
CA TYR A 20 25.93 20.67 -10.14
C TYR A 20 26.66 21.79 -9.41
N LYS A 21 28.00 21.81 -9.44
CA LYS A 21 28.88 22.82 -8.81
C LYS A 21 28.61 22.99 -7.31
N ARG A 22 28.40 21.87 -6.62
CA ARG A 22 28.17 21.80 -5.17
C ARG A 22 29.13 20.80 -4.53
N ASP A 23 29.36 20.97 -3.24
CA ASP A 23 30.08 20.00 -2.42
C ASP A 23 29.08 19.09 -1.69
N VAL A 24 29.43 17.81 -1.55
CA VAL A 24 28.65 16.85 -0.77
C VAL A 24 29.13 16.86 0.68
N SER A 25 28.21 17.12 1.62
CA SER A 25 28.50 16.95 3.05
C SER A 25 28.32 15.50 3.46
N GLU A 26 29.00 15.09 4.53
CA GLU A 26 28.83 13.75 5.11
C GLU A 26 27.37 13.46 5.48
N PHE A 27 26.65 14.46 6.02
CA PHE A 27 25.22 14.35 6.29
C PHE A 27 24.40 14.08 5.03
N ALA A 28 24.63 14.85 3.95
CA ALA A 28 23.92 14.66 2.69
C ALA A 28 24.19 13.26 2.11
N LEU A 29 25.43 12.82 2.16
CA LEU A 29 25.83 11.48 1.71
C LEU A 29 25.11 10.39 2.52
N GLY A 30 25.01 10.54 3.84
CA GLY A 30 24.27 9.62 4.70
C GLY A 30 22.77 9.54 4.36
N VAL A 31 22.14 10.68 4.08
CA VAL A 31 20.72 10.74 3.64
C VAL A 31 20.54 10.04 2.30
N TRP A 32 21.41 10.32 1.33
CA TRP A 32 21.41 9.69 0.01
C TRP A 32 21.60 8.17 0.11
N TRP A 33 22.55 7.72 0.92
CA TRP A 33 22.79 6.30 1.14
C TRP A 33 21.57 5.60 1.72
N ALA A 34 20.96 6.16 2.77
CA ALA A 34 19.77 5.59 3.39
C ALA A 34 18.59 5.49 2.40
N ALA A 35 18.38 6.51 1.58
CA ALA A 35 17.31 6.54 0.59
C ALA A 35 17.53 5.54 -0.56
N MET A 36 18.77 5.36 -1.00
CA MET A 36 19.11 4.52 -2.14
C MET A 36 19.37 3.05 -1.76
N LYS A 37 19.63 2.76 -0.48
CA LYS A 37 19.92 1.42 0.04
C LYS A 37 18.99 0.30 -0.47
N PRO A 38 17.67 0.49 -0.62
CA PRO A 38 16.77 -0.54 -1.13
C PRO A 38 16.98 -0.93 -2.60
N TYR A 39 17.66 -0.10 -3.40
CA TYR A 39 17.83 -0.26 -4.84
C TYR A 39 19.24 -0.72 -5.19
N ASP A 40 19.45 -1.28 -6.37
CA ASP A 40 20.78 -1.68 -6.85
C ASP A 40 21.61 -0.48 -7.30
N LEU A 41 22.92 -0.50 -7.07
CA LEU A 41 23.80 0.62 -7.42
C LEU A 41 23.73 0.97 -8.91
N ALA A 42 23.72 -0.04 -9.79
CA ALA A 42 23.59 0.15 -11.23
C ALA A 42 22.29 0.88 -11.61
N ALA A 43 21.17 0.55 -10.95
CA ALA A 43 19.89 1.21 -11.18
C ALA A 43 19.93 2.67 -10.70
N VAL A 44 20.54 2.93 -9.54
CA VAL A 44 20.72 4.29 -9.00
C VAL A 44 21.58 5.14 -9.93
N THR A 45 22.69 4.61 -10.43
CA THR A 45 23.57 5.28 -11.41
C THR A 45 22.81 5.64 -12.68
N ASP A 46 22.07 4.69 -13.25
CA ASP A 46 21.23 4.93 -14.43
C ASP A 46 20.16 6.01 -14.17
N ALA A 47 19.48 5.97 -13.02
CA ALA A 47 18.46 6.95 -12.67
C ALA A 47 19.04 8.38 -12.51
N LEU A 48 20.20 8.51 -11.88
CA LEU A 48 20.92 9.79 -11.78
C LEU A 48 21.34 10.30 -13.17
N GLY A 49 21.81 9.40 -14.04
CA GLY A 49 22.13 9.72 -15.44
C GLY A 49 20.92 10.17 -16.25
N ARG A 50 19.77 9.51 -16.08
CA ARG A 50 18.51 9.93 -16.72
C ARG A 50 18.01 11.27 -16.21
N HIS A 51 18.20 11.59 -14.92
CA HIS A 51 17.82 12.89 -14.37
C HIS A 51 18.64 14.02 -15.01
N SER A 52 19.94 13.83 -15.21
CA SER A 52 20.82 14.89 -15.75
C SER A 52 20.48 15.30 -17.18
N VAL A 53 19.86 14.42 -17.96
CA VAL A 53 19.39 14.69 -19.33
C VAL A 53 17.89 14.99 -19.42
N ASN A 54 17.19 15.11 -18.28
CA ASN A 54 15.78 15.46 -18.25
C ASN A 54 15.60 16.96 -18.57
N PRO A 55 14.86 17.34 -19.63
CA PRO A 55 14.72 18.75 -20.02
C PRO A 55 13.91 19.58 -19.00
N ASP A 56 13.05 18.94 -18.20
CA ASP A 56 12.16 19.64 -17.27
C ASP A 56 12.82 19.85 -15.90
N SER A 57 13.60 18.87 -15.42
CA SER A 57 14.16 18.86 -14.06
C SER A 57 15.69 18.78 -13.99
N GLY A 58 16.37 18.37 -15.05
CA GLY A 58 17.80 18.05 -15.05
C GLY A 58 18.72 19.24 -14.81
N GLN A 59 18.22 20.46 -15.03
CA GLN A 59 18.91 21.71 -14.71
C GLN A 59 19.14 21.93 -13.21
N PHE A 60 18.37 21.25 -12.36
CA PHE A 60 18.51 21.32 -10.90
C PHE A 60 19.07 20.02 -10.35
N MET A 61 19.89 20.14 -9.30
CA MET A 61 20.38 18.99 -8.56
C MET A 61 19.19 18.19 -8.02
N PRO A 62 19.11 16.87 -8.28
CA PRO A 62 18.01 16.06 -7.79
C PRO A 62 18.03 16.01 -6.26
N MET A 63 16.84 15.87 -5.67
CA MET A 63 16.68 15.39 -4.30
C MET A 63 16.63 13.86 -4.31
N PRO A 64 16.93 13.17 -3.19
CA PRO A 64 16.78 11.71 -3.11
C PRO A 64 15.39 11.23 -3.54
N ALA A 65 14.34 12.00 -3.25
CA ALA A 65 12.96 11.68 -3.62
C ALA A 65 12.72 11.63 -5.14
N ASP A 66 13.42 12.46 -5.92
CA ASP A 66 13.31 12.46 -7.39
C ASP A 66 13.83 11.15 -7.97
N ILE A 67 14.97 10.68 -7.45
CA ILE A 67 15.59 9.42 -7.87
C ILE A 67 14.79 8.22 -7.37
N VAL A 68 14.29 8.26 -6.12
CA VAL A 68 13.35 7.24 -5.61
C VAL A 68 12.14 7.12 -6.52
N LYS A 69 11.54 8.24 -6.95
CA LYS A 69 10.40 8.25 -7.88
C LYS A 69 10.76 7.65 -9.24
N MET A 70 11.96 7.91 -9.75
CA MET A 70 12.43 7.34 -11.02
C MET A 70 12.73 5.84 -10.95
N LEU A 71 13.09 5.33 -9.77
CA LEU A 71 13.43 3.92 -9.54
C LEU A 71 12.19 3.08 -9.19
N GLY A 72 11.36 3.56 -8.27
CA GLY A 72 10.22 2.83 -7.72
C GLY A 72 8.85 3.25 -8.27
N GLY A 73 8.80 4.27 -9.12
CA GLY A 73 7.55 4.94 -9.50
C GLY A 73 7.02 5.83 -8.37
N SER A 74 5.96 6.59 -8.64
CA SER A 74 5.28 7.35 -7.59
C SER A 74 4.33 6.48 -6.77
N THR A 75 3.94 6.94 -5.58
CA THR A 75 2.88 6.28 -4.80
C THR A 75 1.56 6.24 -5.56
N GLN A 76 1.32 7.21 -6.44
CA GLN A 76 0.18 7.22 -7.35
C GLN A 76 0.26 6.08 -8.36
N ASP A 77 1.43 5.83 -8.97
CA ASP A 77 1.61 4.75 -9.94
C ASP A 77 1.38 3.38 -9.28
N ALA A 78 1.96 3.18 -8.09
CA ALA A 78 1.75 1.96 -7.31
C ALA A 78 0.26 1.75 -6.97
N ALA A 79 -0.45 2.81 -6.58
CA ALA A 79 -1.88 2.74 -6.27
C ALA A 79 -2.72 2.41 -7.51
N LEU A 80 -2.35 2.91 -8.68
CA LEU A 80 -3.03 2.59 -9.94
C LEU A 80 -2.78 1.15 -10.39
N VAL A 81 -1.57 0.62 -10.21
CA VAL A 81 -1.26 -0.79 -10.45
C VAL A 81 -2.05 -1.69 -9.51
N ALA A 82 -2.10 -1.36 -8.21
CA ALA A 82 -2.91 -2.07 -7.24
C ALA A 82 -4.40 -2.04 -7.61
N TRP A 83 -4.94 -0.88 -7.99
CA TRP A 83 -6.31 -0.75 -8.44
C TRP A 83 -6.61 -1.59 -9.70
N ALA A 84 -5.70 -1.62 -10.67
CA ALA A 84 -5.87 -2.43 -11.88
C ALA A 84 -6.02 -3.93 -11.58
N LYS A 85 -5.33 -4.43 -10.54
CA LYS A 85 -5.51 -5.81 -10.07
C LYS A 85 -6.91 -6.01 -9.50
N VAL A 86 -7.39 -5.08 -8.67
CA VAL A 86 -8.74 -5.14 -8.08
C VAL A 86 -9.82 -5.11 -9.17
N ASP A 87 -9.74 -4.15 -10.10
CA ASP A 87 -10.68 -4.02 -11.21
C ASP A 87 -10.75 -5.28 -12.06
N ARG A 88 -9.59 -5.80 -12.47
CA ARG A 88 -9.52 -7.03 -13.24
C ARG A 88 -10.07 -8.22 -12.47
N ALA A 89 -9.76 -8.34 -11.18
CA ALA A 89 -10.24 -9.44 -10.34
C ALA A 89 -11.77 -9.41 -10.20
N VAL A 90 -12.37 -8.24 -9.97
CA VAL A 90 -13.84 -8.10 -9.90
C VAL A 90 -14.47 -8.49 -11.23
N ARG A 91 -13.95 -7.96 -12.34
CA ARG A 91 -14.51 -8.20 -13.68
C ARG A 91 -14.31 -9.63 -14.20
N SER A 92 -13.28 -10.34 -13.73
CA SER A 92 -12.93 -11.67 -14.24
C SER A 92 -13.39 -12.81 -13.33
N CYS A 93 -13.20 -12.66 -12.02
CA CYS A 93 -13.47 -13.72 -11.04
C CYS A 93 -14.81 -13.52 -10.30
N GLY A 94 -15.35 -12.29 -10.32
CA GLY A 94 -16.50 -11.91 -9.52
C GLY A 94 -16.24 -11.95 -8.01
N THR A 95 -17.27 -11.64 -7.23
CA THR A 95 -17.22 -11.61 -5.76
C THR A 95 -17.75 -12.88 -5.09
N TYR A 96 -18.16 -13.87 -5.89
CA TYR A 96 -18.69 -15.12 -5.36
C TYR A 96 -17.58 -15.95 -4.68
N ASN A 97 -16.39 -15.94 -5.28
CA ASN A 97 -15.20 -16.60 -4.75
C ASN A 97 -14.46 -15.71 -3.76
N SER A 98 -13.89 -16.34 -2.73
CA SER A 98 -12.90 -15.69 -1.87
C SER A 98 -11.59 -15.49 -2.63
N VAL A 99 -10.87 -14.41 -2.30
CA VAL A 99 -9.63 -14.04 -3.01
C VAL A 99 -8.51 -13.66 -2.06
N VAL A 100 -7.28 -13.81 -2.55
CA VAL A 100 -6.06 -13.29 -1.91
C VAL A 100 -5.23 -12.58 -2.96
N PHE A 101 -4.96 -11.30 -2.76
CA PHE A 101 -4.05 -10.51 -3.57
C PHE A 101 -2.61 -10.67 -3.10
N ASP A 102 -1.68 -10.50 -4.04
CA ASP A 102 -0.23 -10.48 -3.81
C ASP A 102 0.29 -9.23 -3.06
N ASP A 103 -0.60 -8.34 -2.64
CA ASP A 103 -0.29 -7.13 -1.87
C ASP A 103 -1.27 -6.97 -0.70
N ALA A 104 -0.73 -7.03 0.52
CA ALA A 104 -1.48 -6.88 1.76
C ALA A 104 -2.20 -5.52 1.90
N LEU A 105 -1.66 -4.45 1.28
CA LEU A 105 -2.34 -3.15 1.30
C LEU A 105 -3.63 -3.17 0.50
N ILE A 106 -3.74 -4.02 -0.53
CA ILE A 106 -5.00 -4.21 -1.26
C ILE A 106 -6.05 -4.79 -0.31
N HIS A 107 -5.69 -5.79 0.48
CA HIS A 107 -6.59 -6.39 1.49
C HIS A 107 -7.05 -5.34 2.50
N ARG A 108 -6.10 -4.58 3.07
CA ARG A 108 -6.40 -3.54 4.04
C ARG A 108 -7.41 -2.53 3.48
N VAL A 109 -7.11 -1.96 2.32
CA VAL A 109 -7.95 -0.90 1.73
C VAL A 109 -9.32 -1.44 1.33
N ILE A 110 -9.40 -2.65 0.79
CA ILE A 110 -10.69 -3.28 0.45
C ILE A 110 -11.57 -3.44 1.70
N VAL A 111 -11.00 -3.91 2.81
CA VAL A 111 -11.74 -4.08 4.08
C VAL A 111 -12.25 -2.73 4.60
N GLU A 112 -11.43 -1.68 4.55
CA GLU A 112 -11.85 -0.32 4.93
C GLU A 112 -12.95 0.25 4.04
N MET A 113 -13.01 -0.19 2.78
CA MET A 113 -14.05 0.17 1.82
C MET A 113 -15.30 -0.71 1.95
N GLY A 114 -15.38 -1.55 2.98
CA GLY A 114 -16.53 -2.40 3.29
C GLY A 114 -16.44 -3.83 2.76
N GLY A 115 -15.27 -4.24 2.27
CA GLY A 115 -14.96 -5.63 1.93
C GLY A 115 -15.24 -5.99 0.47
N TRP A 116 -14.78 -7.19 0.10
CA TRP A 116 -14.75 -7.67 -1.28
C TRP A 116 -16.11 -7.75 -1.94
N VAL A 117 -17.10 -8.33 -1.24
CA VAL A 117 -18.47 -8.47 -1.74
C VAL A 117 -19.12 -7.11 -1.96
N LEU A 118 -18.90 -6.13 -1.07
CA LEU A 118 -19.50 -4.81 -1.19
C LEU A 118 -18.91 -4.03 -2.38
N ILE A 119 -17.59 -4.09 -2.56
CA ILE A 119 -16.91 -3.39 -3.67
C ILE A 119 -17.40 -3.92 -5.01
N GLY A 120 -17.39 -5.23 -5.23
CA GLY A 120 -17.84 -5.78 -6.51
C GLY A 120 -19.36 -5.77 -6.71
N GLY A 121 -20.13 -5.33 -5.73
CA GLY A 121 -21.56 -5.05 -5.85
C GLY A 121 -21.91 -3.61 -6.27
N LYS A 122 -20.90 -2.73 -6.42
CA LYS A 122 -21.09 -1.35 -6.88
C LYS A 122 -21.45 -1.29 -8.36
N SER A 123 -22.19 -0.26 -8.76
CA SER A 123 -22.56 -0.02 -10.15
C SER A 123 -21.37 0.51 -10.97
N GLU A 124 -21.46 0.42 -12.30
CA GLU A 124 -20.48 1.03 -13.20
C GLU A 124 -20.40 2.55 -13.04
N ASP A 125 -21.52 3.21 -12.71
CA ASP A 125 -21.56 4.66 -12.44
C ASP A 125 -20.80 5.03 -11.15
N ASP A 126 -20.82 4.15 -10.15
CA ASP A 126 -20.08 4.33 -8.89
C ASP A 126 -18.58 4.02 -9.06
N TRP A 127 -18.22 3.23 -10.08
CA TRP A 127 -16.89 2.64 -10.24
C TRP A 127 -15.73 3.66 -10.24
N PRO A 128 -15.85 4.83 -10.90
CA PRO A 128 -14.84 5.89 -10.82
C PRO A 128 -14.63 6.42 -9.39
N PHE A 129 -15.68 6.50 -8.57
CA PHE A 129 -15.58 6.95 -7.19
C PHE A 129 -14.91 5.90 -6.30
N VAL A 130 -15.28 4.62 -6.49
CA VAL A 130 -14.63 3.49 -5.82
C VAL A 130 -13.13 3.48 -6.14
N ARG A 131 -12.76 3.65 -7.42
CA ARG A 131 -11.36 3.79 -7.85
C ARG A 131 -10.65 4.91 -7.10
N ASN A 132 -11.22 6.10 -7.08
CA ASN A 132 -10.59 7.27 -6.49
C ASN A 132 -10.41 7.12 -4.97
N GLU A 133 -11.40 6.57 -4.27
CA GLU A 133 -11.34 6.27 -2.84
C GLU A 133 -10.26 5.22 -2.53
N PHE A 134 -10.21 4.13 -3.31
CA PHE A 134 -9.17 3.11 -3.18
C PHE A 134 -7.78 3.70 -3.36
N VAL A 135 -7.56 4.41 -4.47
CA VAL A 135 -6.26 5.00 -4.82
C VAL A 135 -5.79 5.96 -3.73
N ASN A 136 -6.68 6.82 -3.22
CA ASN A 136 -6.33 7.77 -2.16
C ASN A 136 -5.93 7.06 -0.85
N ARG A 137 -6.67 6.03 -0.43
CA ARG A 137 -6.35 5.25 0.78
C ARG A 137 -5.05 4.48 0.64
N TYR A 138 -4.86 3.77 -0.48
CA TYR A 138 -3.65 3.02 -0.77
C TYR A 138 -2.40 3.93 -0.76
N ARG A 139 -2.49 5.10 -1.40
CA ARG A 139 -1.43 6.11 -1.38
C ARG A 139 -1.07 6.54 0.03
N GLY A 140 -2.09 6.77 0.88
CA GLY A 140 -1.88 7.13 2.28
C GLY A 140 -1.01 6.12 3.02
N TYR A 141 -1.29 4.83 2.88
CA TYR A 141 -0.49 3.76 3.49
C TYR A 141 0.93 3.69 2.92
N LYS A 142 1.06 3.71 1.59
CA LYS A 142 2.38 3.66 0.95
C LYS A 142 3.27 4.84 1.32
N MET A 143 2.71 6.05 1.42
CA MET A 143 3.46 7.25 1.79
C MET A 143 4.03 7.16 3.21
N ARG A 144 3.33 6.51 4.14
CA ARG A 144 3.78 6.34 5.53
C ARG A 144 4.63 5.10 5.75
N SER A 145 4.85 4.27 4.72
CA SER A 145 5.51 2.96 4.82
C SER A 145 4.92 2.08 5.93
N GLU A 146 3.61 2.21 6.16
CA GLU A 146 2.90 1.45 7.19
C GLU A 146 2.69 0.00 6.74
N SER A 147 2.81 -0.91 7.70
CA SER A 147 2.38 -2.32 7.56
C SER A 147 1.15 -2.53 8.44
N PRO A 148 -0.03 -2.04 8.04
CA PRO A 148 -1.23 -2.16 8.84
C PRO A 148 -1.65 -3.63 8.98
N GLU A 149 -2.41 -3.94 10.03
CA GLU A 149 -3.09 -5.23 10.13
C GLU A 149 -4.08 -5.40 8.97
N TYR A 150 -4.19 -6.60 8.42
CA TYR A 150 -5.07 -6.94 7.30
C TYR A 150 -5.60 -8.37 7.44
N LEU A 151 -6.75 -8.65 6.80
CA LEU A 151 -7.33 -10.00 6.77
C LEU A 151 -6.54 -10.90 5.81
N PRO A 152 -6.29 -12.17 6.17
CA PRO A 152 -5.55 -13.10 5.32
C PRO A 152 -6.28 -13.45 4.02
N VAL A 153 -7.62 -13.46 4.05
CA VAL A 153 -8.48 -13.78 2.91
C VAL A 153 -9.61 -12.76 2.83
N LEU A 154 -9.90 -12.31 1.61
CA LEU A 154 -11.08 -11.51 1.32
C LEU A 154 -12.24 -12.44 0.99
N ILE A 155 -13.10 -12.68 1.98
CA ILE A 155 -14.18 -13.67 1.92
C ILE A 155 -15.22 -13.27 0.85
N GLY A 156 -15.50 -14.20 -0.06
CA GLY A 156 -16.55 -14.09 -1.07
C GLY A 156 -17.91 -14.59 -0.57
N VAL A 157 -18.94 -14.43 -1.41
CA VAL A 157 -20.32 -14.80 -1.07
C VAL A 157 -20.46 -16.28 -0.67
N ALA A 158 -19.82 -17.18 -1.42
CA ALA A 158 -19.92 -18.62 -1.19
C ALA A 158 -19.38 -19.03 0.18
N GLU A 159 -18.17 -18.56 0.52
CA GLU A 159 -17.53 -18.87 1.80
C GLU A 159 -18.27 -18.22 2.97
N ALA A 160 -18.76 -16.98 2.81
CA ALA A 160 -19.58 -16.34 3.84
C ALA A 160 -20.86 -17.14 4.15
N GLN A 161 -21.51 -17.71 3.13
CA GLN A 161 -22.68 -18.57 3.31
C GLN A 161 -22.33 -19.92 3.93
N ASN A 162 -21.27 -20.56 3.45
CA ASN A 162 -20.80 -21.85 3.96
C ASN A 162 -20.39 -21.78 5.43
N ASN A 163 -19.65 -20.73 5.82
CA ASN A 163 -19.25 -20.50 7.21
C ASN A 163 -20.47 -20.37 8.14
N ARG A 164 -21.56 -19.75 7.67
CA ARG A 164 -22.81 -19.61 8.44
C ARG A 164 -23.58 -20.93 8.57
N THR A 165 -23.47 -21.81 7.58
CA THR A 165 -24.22 -23.07 7.48
C THR A 165 -23.40 -24.29 7.88
N GLY A 166 -22.12 -24.12 8.22
CA GLY A 166 -21.23 -25.20 8.66
C GLY A 166 -20.69 -26.07 7.51
N HIS A 167 -20.76 -25.59 6.27
CA HIS A 167 -20.22 -26.30 5.11
C HIS A 167 -18.76 -25.95 4.84
N ARG A 168 -18.05 -26.85 4.14
CA ARG A 168 -16.67 -26.59 3.72
C ARG A 168 -16.65 -25.59 2.56
N SER A 169 -15.75 -24.62 2.63
CA SER A 169 -15.51 -23.64 1.57
C SER A 169 -14.42 -24.11 0.62
N GLN A 170 -14.51 -23.68 -0.64
CA GLN A 170 -13.44 -23.89 -1.61
C GLN A 170 -12.22 -23.01 -1.27
N PRO A 171 -11.00 -23.41 -1.68
CA PRO A 171 -9.82 -22.55 -1.52
C PRO A 171 -9.99 -21.20 -2.23
N PRO A 172 -9.39 -20.11 -1.69
CA PRO A 172 -9.47 -18.80 -2.32
C PRO A 172 -8.65 -18.73 -3.62
N VAL A 173 -9.05 -17.82 -4.50
CA VAL A 173 -8.31 -17.53 -5.74
C VAL A 173 -7.15 -16.59 -5.42
N LEU A 174 -5.94 -16.95 -5.86
CA LEU A 174 -4.76 -16.10 -5.73
C LEU A 174 -4.68 -15.12 -6.92
N ILE A 175 -4.57 -13.83 -6.64
CA ILE A 175 -4.56 -12.74 -7.62
C ILE A 175 -3.17 -12.07 -7.65
N GLY A 176 -2.56 -12.03 -8.83
CA GLY A 176 -1.21 -11.50 -9.03
C GLY A 176 -0.16 -12.61 -8.94
N ASP A 177 0.97 -12.34 -8.28
CA ASP A 177 2.00 -13.37 -8.05
C ASP A 177 1.52 -14.42 -7.01
N PRO A 178 1.40 -15.71 -7.37
CA PRO A 178 0.84 -16.72 -6.48
C PRO A 178 1.65 -16.94 -5.20
N HIS A 179 2.98 -16.84 -5.26
CA HIS A 179 3.83 -17.03 -4.08
C HIS A 179 3.71 -15.86 -3.11
N ALA A 180 3.65 -14.64 -3.61
CA ALA A 180 3.43 -13.44 -2.82
C ALA A 180 2.02 -13.43 -2.22
N ALA A 181 0.98 -13.77 -2.99
CA ALA A 181 -0.38 -13.91 -2.48
C ALA A 181 -0.46 -14.95 -1.36
N HIS A 182 0.20 -16.11 -1.54
CA HIS A 182 0.28 -17.10 -0.47
C HIS A 182 1.01 -16.58 0.78
N ARG A 183 2.09 -15.78 0.64
CA ARG A 183 2.73 -15.12 1.79
C ARG A 183 1.81 -14.11 2.47
N VAL A 184 1.03 -13.35 1.71
CA VAL A 184 0.00 -12.43 2.25
C VAL A 184 -1.03 -13.23 3.06
N MET A 185 -1.53 -14.34 2.52
CA MET A 185 -2.47 -15.20 3.24
C MET A 185 -1.91 -15.70 4.57
N LEU A 186 -0.65 -16.12 4.61
CA LEU A 186 0.00 -16.61 5.82
C LEU A 186 0.33 -15.49 6.84
N GLY A 187 0.51 -14.26 6.38
CA GLY A 187 0.87 -13.11 7.20
C GLY A 187 -0.30 -12.30 7.75
N GLY A 188 -1.52 -12.54 7.26
CA GLY A 188 -2.73 -11.84 7.69
C GLY A 188 -3.16 -12.22 9.11
N GLN A 189 -3.91 -11.32 9.77
CA GLN A 189 -4.47 -11.55 11.10
C GLN A 189 -5.99 -11.56 11.04
N ASP A 190 -6.62 -12.56 11.67
CA ASP A 190 -8.08 -12.65 11.81
C ASP A 190 -8.57 -11.92 13.07
N LYS A 191 -8.08 -10.70 13.28
CA LYS A 191 -8.48 -9.86 14.41
C LYS A 191 -9.41 -8.74 13.94
N PRO A 192 -10.43 -8.38 14.73
CA PRO A 192 -11.22 -7.18 14.47
C PRO A 192 -10.30 -5.95 14.43
N MET A 193 -10.31 -5.23 13.30
CA MET A 193 -9.43 -4.07 13.06
C MET A 193 -9.66 -2.94 14.08
N LEU A 194 -10.83 -2.93 14.73
CA LEU A 194 -11.18 -2.06 15.85
C LEU A 194 -11.78 -2.93 16.97
N GLY A 195 -11.26 -2.79 18.19
CA GLY A 195 -11.81 -3.45 19.36
C GLY A 195 -13.10 -2.76 19.82
N PHE A 196 -14.25 -3.35 19.52
CA PHE A 196 -15.52 -2.91 20.10
C PHE A 196 -15.73 -3.59 21.45
N ILE A 197 -15.62 -2.82 22.53
CA ILE A 197 -15.96 -3.29 23.87
C ILE A 197 -17.37 -2.81 24.18
N ARG A 198 -18.30 -3.75 24.39
CA ARG A 198 -19.62 -3.41 24.93
C ARG A 198 -19.45 -2.96 26.38
N MET A 199 -19.97 -1.78 26.71
CA MET A 199 -19.99 -1.29 28.07
C MET A 199 -20.76 -2.26 28.97
N ALA A 200 -20.17 -2.62 30.10
CA ALA A 200 -20.81 -3.48 31.09
C ALA A 200 -22.05 -2.77 31.70
N PRO A 201 -23.14 -3.50 32.02
CA PRO A 201 -24.35 -2.91 32.59
C PRO A 201 -24.10 -2.07 33.85
N GLU A 202 -23.13 -2.46 34.67
CA GLU A 202 -22.78 -1.77 35.92
C GLU A 202 -22.17 -0.39 35.63
N LEU A 203 -21.33 -0.29 34.60
CA LEU A 203 -20.73 0.98 34.18
C LEU A 203 -21.76 1.87 33.47
N ALA A 204 -22.76 1.26 32.81
CA ALA A 204 -23.87 1.95 32.17
C ALA A 204 -24.82 2.64 33.16
N ALA A 205 -24.91 2.14 34.40
CA ALA A 205 -25.78 2.69 35.43
C ALA A 205 -25.42 4.13 35.83
N ASN A 206 -24.15 4.52 35.68
CA ASN A 206 -23.66 5.87 35.97
C ASN A 206 -23.71 6.82 34.77
N ARG A 207 -24.42 6.46 33.69
CA ARG A 207 -24.51 7.33 32.52
C ARG A 207 -25.23 8.65 32.88
N PRO A 208 -24.71 9.81 32.44
CA PRO A 208 -25.40 11.07 32.66
C PRO A 208 -26.75 11.06 31.95
N MET A 209 -27.84 11.24 32.70
CA MET A 209 -29.18 11.39 32.12
C MET A 209 -29.29 12.79 31.49
N PRO A 210 -29.79 12.91 30.25
CA PRO A 210 -30.02 14.21 29.64
C PRO A 210 -31.00 15.00 30.52
N ARG A 211 -30.64 16.23 30.88
CA ARG A 211 -31.60 17.16 31.48
C ARG A 211 -32.59 17.56 30.40
N LEU A 212 -33.76 16.93 30.39
CA LEU A 212 -34.89 17.46 29.64
C LEU A 212 -35.20 18.84 30.25
N GLY A 213 -34.91 19.90 29.49
CA GLY A 213 -35.28 21.26 29.88
C GLY A 213 -36.79 21.32 30.03
N ALA A 214 -37.27 21.71 31.21
CA ALA A 214 -38.67 22.05 31.40
C ALA A 214 -38.98 23.27 30.53
N ALA A 215 -39.90 23.11 29.57
CA ALA A 215 -40.55 24.20 28.86
C ALA A 215 -41.66 24.78 29.75
#